data_AF-A7GCC6-F1
#
_entry.id   AF-A7GCC6-F1
#
_cell.length_a   1.000
_cell.length_b   1.000
_cell.length_c   1.000
_cell.angle_alpha   90.00
_cell.angle_beta   90.00
_cell.angle_gamma   90.00
#
_symmetry.space_group_name_H-M   'P 1'
#
loop_
_entity.id
_entity.type
_entity.pdbx_description
1 polymer ?
#
loop_
_entity_poly.entity_id
_entity_poly.type
_entity_poly.pdbx_seq_one_letter_code
_entity_poly.pdbx_strand_id
1 'polypeptide(L)'
;MRKKQNIYKSSEYIYVKDDEKRKAKRKECNIYIYYPRVNNKSIYENYGEDLAKMEVIDISKFGVKLRTKIKLKEDDFINFSLRLSEKPSFWCMAIVRRVEKYEDYFIIGCEFLSLTLEQMRDIEKYVLSIK
;
A
#
# COMPACT_ATOMS: atom_id res chain seq x y z
N MET A 1 -13.28 17.60 2.99
CA MET A 1 -12.48 18.67 3.64
C MET A 1 -13.03 18.91 5.04
N ARG A 2 -12.36 18.43 6.10
CA ARG A 2 -12.75 18.75 7.48
C ARG A 2 -12.15 20.11 7.86
N LYS A 3 -12.97 20.95 8.49
CA LYS A 3 -12.64 22.32 8.89
C LYS A 3 -11.49 22.33 9.90
N LYS A 4 -10.51 23.21 9.67
CA LYS A 4 -9.52 23.62 10.69
C LYS A 4 -10.30 24.10 11.92
N GLN A 5 -10.18 23.43 13.06
CA GLN A 5 -10.77 23.91 14.32
C GLN A 5 -9.72 24.77 15.03
N ASN A 6 -9.98 26.07 15.07
CA ASN A 6 -9.19 27.02 15.85
C ASN A 6 -9.69 26.95 17.30
N ILE A 7 -8.86 26.54 18.24
CA ILE A 7 -9.17 26.61 19.67
C ILE A 7 -8.56 27.92 20.18
N TYR A 8 -9.41 28.90 20.50
CA TYR A 8 -8.99 30.15 21.15
C TYR A 8 -8.83 29.91 22.66
N LYS A 9 -7.62 30.10 23.18
CA LYS A 9 -7.37 30.24 24.62
C LYS A 9 -6.36 31.36 24.83
N SER A 10 -6.80 32.45 25.45
CA SER A 10 -5.99 33.60 25.91
C SER A 10 -4.87 34.07 24.96
N SER A 11 -5.26 34.71 23.85
CA SER A 11 -4.37 35.58 23.04
C SER A 11 -3.21 34.89 22.31
N GLU A 12 -3.03 33.58 22.42
CA GLU A 12 -1.99 32.83 21.72
C GLU A 12 -2.61 31.88 20.69
N TYR A 13 -2.17 31.98 19.44
CA TYR A 13 -2.50 31.00 18.40
C TYR A 13 -1.68 29.73 18.63
N ILE A 14 -2.30 28.68 19.15
CA ILE A 14 -1.67 27.37 19.24
C ILE A 14 -1.76 26.69 17.86
N TYR A 15 -0.65 26.70 17.11
CA TYR A 15 -0.51 25.83 15.94
C TYR A 15 -0.32 24.40 16.44
N VAL A 16 -1.38 23.58 16.38
CA VAL A 16 -1.21 22.13 16.51
C VAL A 16 -0.52 21.67 15.23
N LYS A 17 0.80 21.48 15.33
CA LYS A 17 1.62 20.96 14.25
C LYS A 17 1.25 19.49 14.09
N ASP A 18 0.36 19.21 13.15
CA ASP A 18 0.09 17.85 12.73
C ASP A 18 1.31 17.40 11.90
N ASP A 19 2.30 16.79 12.55
CA ASP A 19 3.55 16.33 11.92
C ASP A 19 3.32 15.15 10.94
N GLU A 20 2.07 14.73 10.76
CA GLU A 20 1.71 13.66 9.83
C GLU A 20 1.87 14.08 8.36
N LYS A 21 3.00 13.70 7.77
CA LYS A 21 3.29 13.89 6.33
C LYS A 21 2.37 13.07 5.40
N ARG A 22 1.64 12.08 5.93
CA ARG A 22 0.85 11.14 5.12
C ARG A 22 -0.48 11.77 4.70
N LYS A 23 -0.73 11.76 3.39
CA LYS A 23 -1.99 12.27 2.80
C LYS A 23 -3.20 11.35 2.99
N ALA A 24 -2.98 10.11 3.43
CA ALA A 24 -4.02 9.14 3.70
C ALA A 24 -3.65 8.23 4.87
N LYS A 25 -4.67 7.82 5.63
CA LYS A 25 -4.54 6.77 6.64
C LYS A 25 -4.12 5.46 5.97
N ARG A 26 -3.32 4.68 6.69
CA ARG A 26 -2.96 3.31 6.32
C ARG A 26 -3.57 2.36 7.34
N LYS A 27 -3.97 1.17 6.90
CA LYS A 27 -4.41 0.08 7.77
C LYS A 27 -3.43 -1.06 7.62
N GLU A 28 -2.95 -1.57 8.75
CA GLU A 28 -2.21 -2.82 8.79
C GLU A 28 -3.14 -3.98 8.43
N CYS A 29 -2.64 -4.87 7.60
CA CYS A 29 -3.36 -6.05 7.13
C CYS A 29 -2.35 -7.15 6.83
N ASN A 30 -2.82 -8.39 6.75
CA ASN A 30 -2.02 -9.55 6.35
C ASN A 30 -2.74 -10.21 5.17
N ILE A 31 -2.64 -9.58 3.99
CA ILE A 31 -3.27 -10.08 2.76
C ILE A 31 -2.18 -10.66 1.87
N TYR A 32 -2.39 -11.86 1.36
CA TYR A 32 -1.47 -12.47 0.41
C TYR A 32 -1.86 -12.14 -1.03
N ILE A 33 -0.85 -11.69 -1.78
CA ILE A 33 -0.88 -11.54 -3.23
C ILE A 33 -0.19 -12.76 -3.82
N TYR A 34 -0.88 -13.44 -4.73
CA TYR A 34 -0.37 -14.60 -5.44
C TYR A 34 -0.10 -14.25 -6.90
N TYR A 35 0.96 -14.84 -7.45
CA TYR A 35 1.37 -14.71 -8.84
C TYR A 35 1.53 -13.25 -9.33
N PRO A 36 2.21 -12.36 -8.57
CA PRO A 36 2.48 -11.01 -9.03
C PRO A 36 3.41 -11.01 -10.25
N ARG A 37 3.33 -9.95 -11.06
CA ARG A 37 4.25 -9.70 -12.17
C ARG A 37 5.08 -8.47 -11.89
N VAL A 38 6.39 -8.54 -12.13
CA VAL A 38 7.32 -7.41 -11.99
C VAL A 38 7.85 -7.03 -13.36
N ASN A 39 7.72 -5.77 -13.75
CA ASN A 39 8.07 -5.27 -15.09
C ASN A 39 7.49 -6.15 -16.21
N ASN A 40 6.22 -6.53 -16.05
CA ASN A 40 5.48 -7.42 -16.94
C ASN A 40 6.01 -8.87 -17.04
N LYS A 41 6.94 -9.27 -16.18
CA LYS A 41 7.45 -10.64 -16.08
C LYS A 41 6.80 -11.37 -14.92
N SER A 42 6.30 -12.57 -15.16
CA SER A 42 5.70 -13.41 -14.11
C SER A 42 6.76 -13.80 -13.09
N ILE A 43 6.50 -13.56 -11.81
CA ILE A 43 7.42 -14.05 -10.77
C ILE A 43 7.42 -15.58 -10.74
N TYR A 44 6.27 -16.22 -10.90
CA TYR A 44 6.15 -17.67 -10.90
C TYR A 44 7.04 -18.33 -11.95
N GLU A 45 7.04 -17.80 -13.17
CA GLU A 45 7.86 -18.35 -14.27
C GLU A 45 9.36 -18.17 -14.03
N ASN A 46 9.77 -17.13 -13.28
CA ASN A 46 11.18 -16.80 -13.07
C ASN A 46 11.77 -17.35 -11.76
N TYR A 47 10.94 -17.57 -10.75
CA TYR A 47 11.37 -17.89 -9.38
C TYR A 47 10.66 -19.11 -8.77
N GLY A 48 9.64 -19.66 -9.43
CA GLY A 48 8.85 -20.78 -8.95
C GLY A 48 7.74 -20.40 -7.97
N GLU A 49 6.93 -21.40 -7.59
CA GLU A 49 5.72 -21.23 -6.77
C GLU A 49 5.99 -20.66 -5.38
N ASP A 50 7.03 -21.17 -4.71
CA ASP A 50 7.36 -20.80 -3.33
C ASP A 50 7.65 -19.30 -3.16
N LEU A 51 8.16 -18.67 -4.22
CA LEU A 51 8.53 -17.26 -4.27
C LEU A 51 7.46 -16.39 -4.96
N ALA A 52 6.45 -17.00 -5.59
CA ALA A 52 5.36 -16.32 -6.28
C ALA A 52 4.27 -15.76 -5.36
N LYS A 53 4.66 -15.34 -4.15
CA LYS A 53 3.76 -14.71 -3.17
C LYS A 53 4.39 -13.49 -2.52
N MET A 54 3.55 -12.50 -2.25
CA MET A 54 3.90 -11.30 -1.47
C MET A 54 2.85 -11.08 -0.40
N GLU A 55 3.26 -10.61 0.76
CA GLU A 55 2.36 -10.22 1.85
C GLU A 55 2.17 -8.70 1.82
N VAL A 56 0.93 -8.23 1.75
CA VAL A 56 0.59 -6.84 2.02
C VAL A 56 0.59 -6.65 3.52
N ILE A 57 1.51 -5.82 4.03
CA ILE A 57 1.65 -5.47 5.45
C ILE A 57 0.73 -4.31 5.83
N ASP A 58 0.66 -3.30 4.96
CA ASP A 58 -0.26 -2.19 5.14
C ASP A 58 -0.68 -1.60 3.80
N ILE A 59 -1.83 -0.94 3.79
CA ILE A 59 -2.38 -0.33 2.58
C ILE A 59 -3.07 1.00 2.88
N SER A 60 -3.01 1.90 1.91
CA SER A 60 -3.88 3.08 1.80
C SER A 60 -4.38 3.21 0.37
N LYS A 61 -5.30 4.13 0.13
CA LYS A 61 -5.80 4.42 -1.23
C LYS A 61 -4.74 4.91 -2.23
N PHE A 62 -3.54 5.27 -1.75
CA PHE A 62 -2.44 5.76 -2.60
C PHE A 62 -1.27 4.80 -2.72
N GLY A 63 -1.18 3.76 -1.87
CA GLY A 63 -0.05 2.85 -1.95
C GLY A 63 -0.13 1.72 -0.95
N VAL A 64 0.82 0.79 -1.09
CA VAL A 64 0.85 -0.48 -0.39
C VAL A 64 2.26 -0.76 0.11
N LYS A 65 2.38 -1.39 1.28
CA LYS A 65 3.65 -1.92 1.80
C LYS A 65 3.63 -3.43 1.65
N LEU A 66 4.64 -3.98 1.00
CA LEU A 66 4.75 -5.40 0.70
C LEU A 66 5.95 -6.02 1.44
N ARG A 67 5.81 -7.27 1.87
CA ARG A 67 6.92 -8.16 2.22
C ARG A 67 7.08 -9.21 1.13
N THR A 68 8.32 -9.43 0.71
CA THR A 68 8.65 -10.44 -0.31
C THR A 68 10.03 -11.05 -0.07
N LYS A 69 10.26 -12.26 -0.58
CA LYS A 69 11.60 -12.90 -0.60
C LYS A 69 12.41 -12.51 -1.85
N ILE A 70 11.79 -11.84 -2.82
CA ILE A 70 12.43 -11.46 -4.07
C ILE A 70 12.96 -10.04 -3.96
N LYS A 71 14.19 -9.84 -4.42
CA LYS A 71 14.78 -8.50 -4.50
C LYS A 71 14.13 -7.70 -5.64
N LEU A 72 13.52 -6.58 -5.29
CA LEU A 72 13.02 -5.57 -6.23
C LEU A 72 13.93 -4.33 -6.22
N LYS A 73 13.79 -3.47 -7.22
CA LYS A 73 14.48 -2.19 -7.34
C LYS A 73 13.48 -1.04 -7.28
N GLU A 74 13.95 0.13 -6.88
CA GLU A 74 13.17 1.36 -7.07
C GLU A 74 12.80 1.53 -8.54
N ASP A 75 11.61 2.07 -8.77
CA ASP A 75 10.96 2.24 -10.06
C ASP A 75 10.56 0.94 -10.80
N ASP A 76 10.73 -0.24 -10.20
CA ASP A 76 10.10 -1.46 -10.71
C ASP A 76 8.56 -1.33 -10.65
N PHE A 77 7.88 -1.78 -11.71
CA PHE A 77 6.43 -1.87 -11.77
C PHE A 77 5.97 -3.24 -11.28
N ILE A 78 5.02 -3.27 -10.35
CA ILE A 78 4.39 -4.49 -9.84
C ILE A 78 2.91 -4.50 -10.25
N ASN A 79 2.49 -5.57 -10.92
CA ASN A 79 1.09 -5.84 -11.24
C ASN A 79 0.60 -7.02 -10.41
N PHE A 80 -0.53 -6.85 -9.75
CA PHE A 80 -1.09 -7.90 -8.90
C PHE A 80 -2.60 -7.77 -8.73
N SER A 81 -3.26 -8.89 -8.44
CA SER A 81 -4.66 -8.92 -8.06
C SER A 81 -4.78 -8.76 -6.54
N LEU A 82 -5.62 -7.82 -6.09
CA LEU A 82 -5.84 -7.50 -4.69
C LEU A 82 -7.26 -7.87 -4.28
N ARG A 83 -7.40 -8.62 -3.18
CA ARG A 83 -8.68 -8.96 -2.54
C ARG A 83 -8.70 -8.41 -1.11
N LEU A 84 -9.51 -7.38 -0.87
CA LEU A 84 -9.62 -6.72 0.44
C LEU A 84 -10.61 -7.41 1.39
N SER A 85 -11.57 -8.18 0.87
CA SER A 85 -12.61 -8.89 1.64
C SER A 85 -13.40 -9.89 0.75
N GLU A 86 -14.69 -10.10 1.02
CA GLU A 86 -15.65 -10.83 0.17
C GLU A 86 -15.92 -10.16 -1.19
N LYS A 87 -15.40 -8.96 -1.44
CA LYS A 87 -15.50 -8.31 -2.75
C LYS A 87 -14.66 -9.05 -3.80
N PRO A 88 -15.07 -9.01 -5.09
CA PRO A 88 -14.24 -9.50 -6.18
C PRO A 88 -12.89 -8.79 -6.17
N SER A 89 -11.84 -9.55 -6.49
CA SER A 89 -10.49 -9.01 -6.60
C SER A 89 -10.38 -8.04 -7.77
N PHE A 90 -9.50 -7.04 -7.65
CA PHE A 90 -9.18 -6.14 -8.75
C PHE A 90 -7.68 -6.04 -8.99
N TRP A 91 -7.31 -5.78 -10.24
CA TRP A 91 -5.92 -5.59 -10.63
C TRP A 91 -5.41 -4.21 -10.21
N CYS A 92 -4.23 -4.21 -9.62
CA CYS A 92 -3.48 -3.05 -9.22
C CYS A 92 -2.16 -3.00 -9.99
N MET A 93 -1.78 -1.80 -10.44
CA MET A 93 -0.42 -1.48 -10.86
C MET A 93 0.20 -0.51 -9.86
N ALA A 94 1.37 -0.86 -9.34
CA ALA A 94 2.11 -0.05 -8.40
C ALA A 94 3.57 0.09 -8.81
N ILE A 95 4.22 1.19 -8.41
CA ILE A 95 5.65 1.44 -8.61
C ILE A 95 6.37 1.35 -7.28
N VAL A 96 7.54 0.71 -7.27
CA VAL A 96 8.39 0.64 -6.08
C VAL A 96 9.02 2.01 -5.81
N ARG A 97 8.81 2.53 -4.60
CA ARG A 97 9.36 3.81 -4.13
C ARG A 97 10.41 3.67 -3.04
N ARG A 98 10.46 2.51 -2.37
CA ARG A 98 11.43 2.23 -1.32
C ARG A 98 11.65 0.74 -1.19
N VAL A 99 12.90 0.35 -0.99
CA VAL A 99 13.29 -1.04 -0.73
C VAL A 99 14.12 -1.08 0.55
N GLU A 100 13.71 -1.89 1.50
CA GLU A 100 14.45 -2.17 2.73
C GLU A 100 14.81 -3.66 2.75
N LYS A 101 16.09 -3.96 2.96
CA LYS A 101 16.59 -5.34 3.01
C LYS A 101 16.68 -5.81 4.47
N TYR A 102 16.16 -7.00 4.71
CA TYR A 102 16.34 -7.77 5.95
C TYR A 102 17.10 -9.07 5.63
N GLU A 103 17.39 -9.89 6.64
CA GLU A 103 18.17 -11.13 6.47
C GLU A 103 17.54 -12.06 5.42
N ASP A 104 16.24 -12.35 5.55
CA ASP A 104 15.54 -13.35 4.72
C ASP A 104 14.46 -12.76 3.79
N TYR A 105 14.23 -11.45 3.85
CA TYR A 105 13.15 -10.80 3.10
C TYR A 105 13.43 -9.33 2.82
N PHE A 106 12.56 -8.74 1.99
CA PHE A 106 12.55 -7.33 1.65
C PHE A 106 11.20 -6.71 2.04
N ILE A 107 11.24 -5.47 2.50
CA ILE A 107 10.07 -4.62 2.69
C ILE A 107 10.06 -3.57 1.60
N ILE A 108 8.97 -3.53 0.85
CA ILE A 108 8.82 -2.71 -0.35
C ILE A 108 7.68 -1.71 -0.13
N GLY A 109 8.01 -0.42 -0.16
CA GLY A 109 7.02 0.64 -0.20
C GLY A 109 6.63 0.93 -1.65
N CYS A 110 5.37 0.74 -2.01
CA CYS A 110 4.88 0.98 -3.36
C CYS A 110 3.80 2.08 -3.39
N GLU A 111 3.77 2.83 -4.49
CA GLU A 111 2.73 3.80 -4.82
C GLU A 111 1.84 3.24 -5.94
N PHE A 112 0.52 3.36 -5.79
CA PHE A 112 -0.42 2.94 -6.84
C PHE A 112 -0.38 3.92 -8.01
N LEU A 113 -0.23 3.39 -9.22
CA LEU A 113 -0.23 4.18 -10.46
C LEU A 113 -1.57 4.17 -11.19
N SER A 114 -2.28 3.04 -11.12
CA SER A 114 -3.54 2.86 -11.83
C SER A 114 -4.57 2.23 -10.90
N LEU A 115 -5.44 3.08 -10.37
CA LEU A 115 -6.66 2.70 -9.69
C LEU A 115 -7.81 3.57 -10.18
N THR A 116 -8.99 2.98 -10.35
CA THR A 116 -10.21 3.77 -10.56
C THR A 116 -10.60 4.48 -9.26
N LEU A 117 -11.38 5.56 -9.38
CA LEU A 117 -11.92 6.24 -8.20
C LEU A 117 -12.74 5.31 -7.31
N GLU A 118 -13.42 4.32 -7.89
CA GLU A 118 -14.17 3.32 -7.15
C GLU A 118 -13.23 2.40 -6.34
N GLN A 119 -12.18 1.88 -6.97
CA GLN A 119 -11.17 1.05 -6.28
C GLN A 119 -10.48 1.83 -5.15
N MET A 120 -10.13 3.09 -5.38
CA MET A 120 -9.57 3.96 -4.35
C MET A 120 -10.53 4.14 -3.16
N ARG A 121 -11.82 4.36 -3.44
CA ARG A 121 -12.86 4.46 -2.39
C ARG A 121 -13.04 3.15 -1.65
N ASP A 122 -12.95 2.01 -2.33
CA ASP A 122 -13.06 0.69 -1.72
C ASP A 122 -11.89 0.40 -0.78
N ILE A 123 -10.66 0.74 -1.18
CA ILE A 123 -9.49 0.70 -0.29
C ILE A 123 -9.69 1.64 0.90
N GLU A 124 -10.14 2.87 0.67
CA GLU A 124 -10.38 3.84 1.75
C GLU A 124 -11.44 3.35 2.76
N LYS A 125 -12.54 2.77 2.27
CA LYS A 125 -13.56 2.14 3.13
C LYS A 125 -12.98 0.97 3.92
N TYR A 126 -12.18 0.11 3.29
CA TYR A 126 -11.49 -0.99 3.97
C TYR A 126 -10.54 -0.49 5.07
N VAL A 127 -9.79 0.58 4.80
CA VAL A 127 -8.86 1.20 5.75
C VAL A 127 -9.61 1.82 6.94
N LEU A 128 -10.77 2.42 6.71
CA LEU A 128 -11.58 3.05 7.74
C LEU A 128 -12.51 2.09 8.49
N SER A 129 -12.70 0.86 8.00
CA SER A 129 -13.53 -0.11 8.72
C SER A 129 -12.86 -0.50 10.03
N ILE A 130 -13.63 -0.41 11.11
CA ILE A 130 -13.24 -0.94 12.41
C ILE A 130 -13.34 -2.47 12.30
N LYS A 131 -12.28 -3.16 12.73
CA LYS A 131 -12.31 -4.62 12.88
C LYS A 131 -13.05 -4.98 14.16
#